data_AF-A0A0G1D5I2-F1
#
_entry.id   AF-A0A0G1D5I2-F1
#
_cell.length_a   1.000
_cell.length_b   1.000
_cell.length_c   1.000
_cell.angle_alpha   90.00
_cell.angle_beta   90.00
_cell.angle_gamma   90.00
#
_symmetry.space_group_name_H-M   'P 1'
#
loop_
_entity.id
_entity.type
_entity.pdbx_description
1 polymer ?
#
loop_
_entity_poly.entity_id
_entity_poly.type
_entity_poly.pdbx_seq_one_letter_code
_entity_poly.pdbx_strand_id
1 'polypeptide(L)' 'MIVGFMVKISMVLILILSLIMIRQESLMDRVVNLPIGKSLKILTWGFFGITLFVTVIVLLA' A
#
# COMPACT_ATOMS: atom_id res chain seq x y z
N MET A 1 10.57 24.04 2.24
CA MET A 1 9.70 23.65 3.38
C MET A 1 8.34 23.13 2.93
N ILE A 2 7.55 23.90 2.16
CA ILE A 2 6.19 23.47 1.71
C ILE A 2 6.23 22.14 0.94
N VAL A 3 7.13 22.01 -0.04
CA VAL A 3 7.28 20.79 -0.85
C VAL A 3 7.56 19.56 0.02
N GLY A 4 8.45 19.68 1.01
CA GLY A 4 8.77 18.57 1.92
C GLY A 4 7.57 18.14 2.78
N PHE A 5 6.78 19.10 3.25
CA PHE A 5 5.55 18.80 3.99
C PHE A 5 4.50 18.12 3.12
N MET A 6 4.33 18.57 1.87
CA MET A 6 3.42 17.93 0.90
C MET A 6 3.83 16.48 0.61
N VAL A 7 5.12 16.20 0.43
CA VAL A 7 5.64 14.84 0.24
C VAL A 7 5.28 13.96 1.43
N LYS A 8 5.49 14.41 2.67
CA LYS A 8 5.15 13.64 3.88
C LYS A 8 3.65 13.31 3.95
N ILE A 9 2.77 14.26 3.64
CA ILE A 9 1.32 14.02 3.58
C ILE A 9 0.97 13.00 2.49
N SER A 10 1.53 13.16 1.28
CA SER A 10 1.29 12.22 0.17
C SER A 10 1.75 10.80 0.51
N MET A 11 2.87 10.64 1.21
CA MET A 11 3.33 9.31 1.66
C MET A 11 2.34 8.65 2.63
N VAL A 12 1.80 9.41 3.58
CA VAL A 12 0.77 8.90 4.49
C VAL A 12 -0.50 8.49 3.74
N LEU A 13 -0.93 9.29 2.75
CA LEU A 13 -2.08 8.93 1.91
C LEU A 13 -1.83 7.65 1.10
N ILE A 14 -0.65 7.51 0.49
CA ILE A 14 -0.26 6.29 -0.25
C ILE A 14 -0.24 5.09 0.68
N LEU A 15 0.26 5.23 1.91
CA LEU A 15 0.25 4.16 2.91
C LEU A 15 -1.17 3.69 3.22
N ILE A 16 -2.12 4.61 3.42
CA ILE A 16 -3.53 4.27 3.66
C ILE A 16 -4.12 3.54 2.44
N LEU A 17 -3.86 4.03 1.23
CA LEU A 17 -4.33 3.39 -0.01
C LEU A 17 -3.76 1.97 -0.16
N SER A 18 -2.49 1.76 0.17
CA SER A 18 -1.86 0.44 0.12
C SER A 18 -2.49 -0.54 1.12
N LEU A 19 -2.96 -0.07 2.28
CA LEU A 19 -3.75 -0.84 3.24
C LEU A 19 -5.13 -1.23 2.68
N ILE A 20 -5.79 -0.28 2.00
CA ILE A 20 -7.08 -0.53 1.33
C ILE A 20 -6.90 -1.57 0.23
N MET A 21 -5.79 -1.54 -0.52
CA MET A 21 -5.52 -2.55 -1.56
C MET A 21 -5.45 -3.98 -1.01
N ILE A 22 -4.88 -4.20 0.19
CA ILE A 22 -4.89 -5.53 0.83
C ILE A 22 -6.32 -6.00 1.11
N ARG A 23 -7.19 -5.10 1.60
CA ARG A 23 -8.61 -5.41 1.82
C ARG A 23 -9.33 -5.71 0.51
N GLN A 24 -9.09 -4.92 -0.53
CA GLN A 24 -9.72 -5.09 -1.83
C GLN A 24 -9.29 -6.38 -2.52
N GLU A 25 -8.02 -6.76 -2.42
CA GLU A 25 -7.51 -8.04 -2.91
C GLU A 25 -8.24 -9.22 -2.24
N SER A 26 -8.37 -9.19 -0.90
CA SER A 26 -9.10 -10.24 -0.19
C SER A 26 -10.59 -10.30 -0.55
N LEU A 27 -11.23 -9.15 -0.81
CA LEU A 27 -12.62 -9.11 -1.28
C LEU A 27 -12.74 -9.65 -2.70
N MET A 28 -11.79 -9.32 -3.57
CA MET A 28 -11.74 -9.80 -4.96
C MET A 28 -11.52 -11.31 -5.03
N ASP A 29 -10.63 -11.86 -4.20
CA ASP A 29 -10.40 -13.30 -4.09
C ASP A 29 -11.68 -14.02 -3.63
N ARG A 30 -12.41 -13.44 -2.65
CA ARG A 30 -13.65 -14.03 -2.14
C ARG A 30 -14.85 -13.90 -3.09
N VAL A 31 -15.00 -12.78 -3.79
CA VAL A 31 -16.21 -12.47 -4.59
C VAL A 31 -16.05 -12.84 -6.06
N VAL A 32 -14.88 -12.57 -6.64
CA VAL A 32 -14.61 -12.76 -8.08
C VAL A 32 -13.90 -14.11 -8.33
N ASN A 33 -13.27 -14.69 -7.30
CA ASN A 33 -12.63 -16.00 -7.34
C ASN A 33 -11.61 -16.12 -8.49
N LEU A 34 -10.71 -15.14 -8.57
CA LEU A 34 -9.72 -15.05 -9.64
C LEU A 34 -8.68 -16.18 -9.52
N PRO A 35 -8.29 -16.82 -10.64
CA PRO A 35 -7.29 -17.90 -10.63
C PRO A 35 -5.89 -17.44 -10.18
N ILE A 36 -5.67 -16.13 -10.03
CA ILE A 36 -4.38 -15.50 -9.71
C ILE A 36 -4.35 -14.95 -8.26
N GLY A 37 -5.36 -15.22 -7.43
CA GLY A 37 -5.50 -14.65 -6.07
C GLY A 37 -4.23 -14.77 -5.21
N LYS A 38 -3.58 -15.94 -5.18
CA LYS A 38 -2.33 -16.15 -4.40
C LYS A 38 -1.17 -15.24 -4.82
N SER A 39 -0.98 -15.04 -6.12
CA SER A 39 0.09 -14.18 -6.64
C SER A 39 -0.20 -12.71 -6.39
N LEU A 40 -1.47 -12.30 -6.55
CA LEU A 40 -1.94 -10.94 -6.25
C LEU A 40 -1.81 -10.62 -4.76
N LYS A 41 -2.08 -11.57 -3.88
CA LYS A 41 -1.86 -11.45 -2.44
C LYS A 41 -0.40 -11.16 -2.11
N ILE A 42 0.53 -11.93 -2.65
CA ILE A 42 1.97 -11.72 -2.39
C ILE A 42 2.41 -10.35 -2.91
N LEU A 43 1.96 -9.96 -4.10
CA LEU A 43 2.28 -8.67 -4.71
C LEU A 43 1.75 -7.49 -3.87
N THR A 44 0.49 -7.54 -3.44
CA THR A 44 -0.12 -6.47 -2.63
C THR A 44 0.51 -6.35 -1.25
N TRP A 45 0.82 -7.47 -0.58
CA TRP A 45 1.55 -7.45 0.68
C TRP A 45 2.98 -6.94 0.52
N GLY A 46 3.68 -7.32 -0.55
CA GLY A 46 5.02 -6.80 -0.85
C GLY A 46 5.02 -5.29 -1.11
N PHE A 47 4.06 -4.81 -1.91
CA PHE A 47 3.87 -3.38 -2.17
C PHE A 47 3.60 -2.60 -0.88
N PHE A 48 2.72 -3.11 0.00
CA PHE A 48 2.45 -2.52 1.30
C PHE A 48 3.72 -2.44 2.16
N GLY A 49 4.49 -3.53 2.25
CA GLY A 49 5.73 -3.57 3.03
C GLY A 49 6.77 -2.54 2.57
N ILE A 50 6.99 -2.45 1.26
CA ILE A 50 7.92 -1.45 0.68
C ILE A 50 7.40 -0.04 0.93
N THR A 51 6.11 0.21 0.71
CA THR A 51 5.49 1.52 0.93
C THR A 51 5.61 1.95 2.39
N LEU A 52 5.37 1.04 3.33
CA LEU A 52 5.54 1.30 4.76
C LEU A 52 6.99 1.64 5.09
N PHE A 53 7.95 0.87 4.58
CA PHE A 53 9.37 1.11 4.82
C PHE A 53 9.81 2.49 4.30
N VAL A 54 9.47 2.83 3.06
CA VAL A 54 9.82 4.15 2.47
C VAL A 54 9.10 5.27 3.21
N THR A 55 7.84 5.08 3.62
CA THR A 55 7.09 6.08 4.39
C THR A 55 7.74 6.38 5.72
N VAL A 56 8.21 5.36 6.44
CA VAL A 56 8.94 5.53 7.71
C VAL A 56 10.22 6.34 7.50
N ILE A 57 11.02 6.00 6.48
CA ILE A 57 12.25 6.76 6.14
C ILE A 57 11.94 8.23 5.86
N VAL A 58 10.94 8.49 5.00
CA VAL A 58 10.60 9.85 4.58
C VAL A 58 9.99 10.70 5.70
N LEU A 59 9.24 10.08 6.63
CA LEU A 59 8.68 10.80 7.77
C LEU A 59 9.74 11.18 8.80
N LEU A 60 10.72 10.30 9.03
CA LEU A 60 11.80 10.49 10.02
C LEU A 60 12.96 11.37 9.51
N ALA A 61 13.18 11.44 8.19
CA ALA A 61 14.14 12.36 7.57
C ALA A 61 13.64 13.82 7.54
#